data_AF-A0A3P6RWD1-F1
#
_entry.id   AF-A0A3P6RWD1-F1
#
_cell.length_a   1.000
_cell.length_b   1.000
_cell.length_c   1.000
_cell.angle_alpha   90.00
_cell.angle_beta   90.00
_cell.angle_gamma   90.00
#
_symmetry.space_group_name_H-M   'P 1'
#
loop_
_entity.id
_entity.type
_entity.pdbx_description
1 polymer ?
#
loop_
_entity_poly.entity_id
_entity_poly.type
_entity_poly.pdbx_seq_one_letter_code
_entity_poly.pdbx_strand_id
1 'polypeptide(L)'
;MGVMLGVYLPTIQHILGVTMFIRLAWVVGIAGIRDTMLLLLLCCLCMEINLQTLLTSISLSAVATNGVVESGGAYFMISRNLGAEFGSAVGILFYLANTVAASMYLVGGVEVMLVSTFHALMLSMIAILLIRRKRAAFPRSKECYRIICVGRSLEKAKLKLPKNHPLQEKVNQKLLE
;
A
#
# COMPACT_ATOMS: atom_id res chain seq x y z
N MET A 1 28.98 -5.22 8.61
CA MET A 1 28.10 -4.66 7.56
C MET A 1 28.84 -3.53 6.85
N GLY A 2 28.71 -3.40 5.53
CA GLY A 2 29.28 -2.26 4.80
C GLY A 2 28.41 -0.99 4.90
N VAL A 3 28.96 0.17 4.52
CA VAL A 3 28.28 1.48 4.56
C VAL A 3 26.91 1.49 3.87
N MET A 4 26.82 0.85 2.70
CA MET A 4 25.59 0.83 1.90
C MET A 4 24.45 0.07 2.60
N LEU A 5 24.71 -1.17 3.05
CA LEU A 5 23.68 -2.00 3.68
C LEU A 5 23.45 -1.66 5.16
N GLY A 6 24.49 -1.18 5.85
CA GLY A 6 24.45 -0.92 7.28
C GLY A 6 23.94 0.46 7.68
N VAL A 7 24.16 1.49 6.84
CA VAL A 7 23.85 2.89 7.20
C VAL A 7 22.95 3.55 6.17
N TYR A 8 23.30 3.48 4.88
CA TYR A 8 22.59 4.20 3.83
C TYR A 8 21.14 3.70 3.64
N LEU A 9 20.94 2.38 3.45
CA LEU A 9 19.60 1.82 3.26
C LEU A 9 18.66 2.04 4.46
N PRO A 10 19.08 1.79 5.73
CA PRO A 10 18.22 2.09 6.88
C PRO A 10 17.89 3.57 7.02
N THR A 11 18.84 4.47 6.73
CA THR A 11 18.63 5.92 6.88
C THR A 11 17.63 6.44 5.85
N ILE A 12 17.74 6.01 4.58
CA ILE A 12 16.78 6.40 3.54
C ILE A 12 15.39 5.85 3.84
N GLN A 13 15.29 4.60 4.31
CA GLN A 13 14.01 4.00 4.69
C GLN A 13 13.33 4.78 5.83
N HIS A 14 14.11 5.33 6.76
CA HIS A 14 13.59 6.13 7.87
C HIS A 14 13.09 7.52 7.42
N ILE A 15 13.77 8.16 6.47
CA ILE A 15 13.40 9.49 5.95
C ILE A 15 12.21 9.40 4.98
N LEU A 16 12.21 8.43 4.06
CA LEU A 16 11.16 8.22 3.06
C LEU A 16 9.95 7.45 3.60
N GLY A 17 9.78 7.42 4.93
CA GLY A 17 8.75 6.62 5.60
C GLY A 17 7.31 6.96 5.20
N VAL A 18 6.36 6.32 5.88
CA VAL A 18 4.91 6.35 5.55
C VAL A 18 4.30 7.77 5.50
N THR A 19 4.96 8.75 6.12
CA THR A 19 4.60 10.17 6.11
C THR A 19 4.54 10.78 4.72
N MET A 20 5.48 10.45 3.85
CA MET A 20 5.57 11.06 2.52
C MET A 20 4.41 10.58 1.62
N PHE A 21 3.92 9.36 1.82
CA PHE A 21 2.83 8.80 1.01
C PHE A 21 1.44 9.28 1.43
N ILE A 22 1.16 9.34 2.74
CA ILE A 22 -0.20 9.67 3.22
C ILE A 22 -0.42 11.19 3.28
N ARG A 23 0.55 11.95 3.79
CA ARG A 23 0.36 13.39 4.01
C ARG A 23 0.59 14.23 2.76
N LEU A 24 1.54 13.87 1.89
CA LEU A 24 1.81 14.67 0.70
C LEU A 24 0.60 14.71 -0.23
N ALA A 25 -0.09 13.58 -0.39
CA ALA A 25 -1.31 13.50 -1.20
C ALA A 25 -2.42 14.41 -0.66
N TRP A 26 -2.61 14.46 0.67
CA TRP A 26 -3.61 15.32 1.29
C TRP A 26 -3.25 16.81 1.18
N VAL A 27 -1.98 17.17 1.40
CA VAL A 27 -1.49 18.55 1.26
C VAL A 27 -1.63 19.05 -0.17
N VAL A 28 -1.31 18.22 -1.18
CA VAL A 28 -1.52 18.54 -2.60
C VAL A 28 -2.99 18.73 -2.92
N GLY A 29 -3.88 17.95 -2.29
CA GLY A 29 -5.33 18.08 -2.45
C GLY A 29 -5.91 19.39 -1.92
N ILE A 30 -5.39 19.92 -0.81
CA ILE A 30 -5.89 21.16 -0.19
C ILE A 30 -5.20 22.41 -0.76
N ALA A 31 -3.87 22.40 -0.87
CA ALA A 31 -3.09 23.57 -1.27
C ALA A 31 -2.96 23.72 -2.79
N GLY A 32 -3.24 22.67 -3.56
CA GLY A 32 -3.11 22.69 -5.01
C GLY A 32 -1.67 22.52 -5.51
N ILE A 33 -1.53 22.17 -6.79
CA ILE A 33 -0.26 21.73 -7.39
C ILE A 33 0.80 22.83 -7.42
N ARG A 34 0.42 24.09 -7.64
CA ARG A 34 1.38 25.21 -7.72
C ARG A 34 2.02 25.51 -6.38
N ASP A 35 1.21 25.60 -5.33
CA ASP A 35 1.69 25.95 -4.00
C ASP A 35 2.44 24.78 -3.35
N THR A 36 2.00 23.54 -3.61
CA THR A 36 2.75 22.36 -3.19
C THR A 36 4.05 22.15 -3.96
N MET A 37 4.11 22.47 -5.25
CA MET A 37 5.38 22.51 -5.98
C MET A 37 6.33 23.56 -5.43
N LEU A 38 5.84 24.77 -5.11
CA LEU A 38 6.64 25.82 -4.50
C LEU A 38 7.11 25.42 -3.09
N LEU A 39 6.25 24.82 -2.27
CA LEU A 39 6.59 24.33 -0.93
C LEU A 39 7.60 23.19 -0.99
N LEU A 40 7.45 22.25 -1.92
CA LEU A 40 8.42 21.17 -2.12
C LEU A 40 9.75 21.71 -2.65
N LEU A 41 9.71 22.67 -3.59
CA LEU A 41 10.89 23.40 -4.03
C LEU A 41 11.56 24.11 -2.87
N LEU A 42 10.82 24.78 -1.99
CA LEU A 42 11.39 25.46 -0.83
C LEU A 42 11.91 24.44 0.20
N CYS A 43 11.24 23.32 0.41
CA CYS A 43 11.73 22.28 1.31
C CYS A 43 13.03 21.63 0.78
N CYS A 44 13.13 21.44 -0.54
CA CYS A 44 14.28 20.79 -1.19
C CYS A 44 15.42 21.75 -1.56
N LEU A 45 15.11 23.00 -1.93
CA LEU A 45 16.06 24.02 -2.39
C LEU A 45 16.28 25.15 -1.38
N CYS A 46 15.31 25.46 -0.51
CA CYS A 46 15.51 26.50 0.48
C CYS A 46 16.42 25.98 1.60
N MET A 47 17.36 26.85 1.95
CA MET A 47 18.47 26.58 2.83
C MET A 47 18.06 26.08 4.21
N GLU A 48 16.87 26.37 4.74
CA GLU A 48 16.56 26.12 6.16
C GLU A 48 16.66 24.62 6.55
N ILE A 49 16.08 23.71 5.77
CA ILE A 49 16.06 22.26 6.08
C ILE A 49 17.36 21.58 5.67
N ASN A 50 17.94 21.94 4.52
CA ASN A 50 19.25 21.43 4.14
C ASN A 50 20.33 21.92 5.09
N LEU A 51 20.31 23.19 5.50
CA LEU A 51 21.26 23.72 6.46
C LEU A 51 21.10 23.02 7.81
N GLN A 52 19.88 22.87 8.34
CA GLN A 52 19.63 22.15 9.59
C GLN A 52 20.10 20.68 9.50
N THR A 53 19.69 19.95 8.47
CA THR A 53 20.01 18.52 8.33
C THR A 53 21.48 18.28 8.01
N LEU A 54 22.08 19.11 7.13
CA LEU A 54 23.51 19.04 6.81
C LEU A 54 24.36 19.45 8.01
N LEU A 55 24.06 20.54 8.71
CA LEU A 55 24.75 20.92 9.96
C LEU A 55 24.67 19.79 10.98
N THR A 56 23.48 19.24 11.20
CA THR A 56 23.29 18.12 12.13
C THR A 56 24.09 16.89 11.71
N SER A 57 24.13 16.58 10.40
CA SER A 57 24.93 15.46 9.87
C SER A 57 26.43 15.68 9.99
N ILE A 58 26.91 16.92 9.82
CA ILE A 58 28.31 17.29 9.98
C ILE A 58 28.70 17.20 11.47
N SER A 59 27.85 17.68 12.37
CA SER A 59 28.05 17.55 13.82
C SER A 59 28.05 16.07 14.27
N LEU A 60 27.10 15.26 13.79
CA LEU A 60 27.05 13.82 14.07
C LEU A 60 28.28 13.09 13.52
N SER A 61 28.77 13.49 12.34
CA SER A 61 30.01 12.94 11.77
C SER A 61 31.22 13.29 12.62
N ALA A 62 31.32 14.54 13.09
CA ALA A 62 32.37 14.97 14.00
C ALA A 62 32.31 14.16 15.31
N VAL A 63 31.13 13.97 15.91
CA VAL A 63 30.96 13.13 17.11
C VAL A 63 31.37 11.68 16.80
N ALA A 64 30.96 11.10 15.67
CA ALA A 64 31.31 9.72 15.33
C ALA A 64 32.81 9.49 15.06
N THR A 65 33.55 10.53 14.65
CA THR A 65 35.00 10.47 14.45
C THR A 65 35.83 10.76 15.69
N ASN A 66 35.21 11.31 16.75
CA ASN A 66 35.90 11.59 18.00
C ASN A 66 35.80 10.35 18.92
N GLY A 67 36.91 9.66 19.12
CA GLY A 67 37.00 8.51 20.03
C GLY A 67 36.94 7.13 19.37
N VAL A 68 37.14 6.09 20.18
CA VAL A 68 37.13 4.69 19.72
C VAL A 68 35.70 4.17 19.84
N VAL A 69 35.08 3.84 18.70
CA VAL A 69 33.71 3.34 18.67
C VAL A 69 33.70 1.87 19.08
N GLU A 70 33.57 1.62 20.38
CA GLU A 70 33.26 0.27 20.86
C GLU A 70 31.85 -0.13 20.39
N SER A 71 31.59 -1.43 20.23
CA SER A 71 30.32 -1.94 19.72
C SER A 71 29.14 -1.37 20.52
N GLY A 72 28.37 -0.46 19.89
CA GLY A 72 27.29 0.27 20.54
C GLY A 72 26.48 1.11 19.53
N GLY A 73 25.28 1.51 19.92
CA GLY A 73 24.39 2.35 19.10
C GLY A 73 24.69 3.85 19.22
N ALA A 74 23.83 4.69 18.63
CA ALA A 74 24.01 6.15 18.63
C ALA A 74 24.09 6.76 20.04
N TYR A 75 23.28 6.28 20.99
CA TYR A 75 23.32 6.76 22.39
C TYR A 75 24.67 6.49 23.06
N PHE A 76 25.27 5.32 22.80
CA PHE A 76 26.57 4.95 23.35
C PHE A 76 27.67 5.89 22.84
N MET A 77 27.68 6.20 21.54
CA MET A 77 28.64 7.15 20.97
C MET A 77 28.49 8.57 21.55
N ILE A 78 27.25 9.08 21.67
CA ILE A 78 26.97 10.43 22.16
C ILE A 78 27.38 10.59 23.63
N SER A 79 26.99 9.64 24.48
CA SER A 79 27.25 9.71 25.94
C SER A 79 28.74 9.71 26.30
N ARG A 80 29.60 9.04 25.51
CA ARG A 80 31.05 9.01 25.73
C ARG A 80 31.76 10.29 25.28
N ASN A 81 31.24 10.94 24.24
CA ASN A 81 31.89 12.11 23.64
C ASN A 81 31.45 13.44 24.28
N LEU A 82 30.21 13.52 24.76
CA LEU A 82 29.62 14.73 25.33
C LEU A 82 29.40 14.65 26.86
N GLY A 83 29.60 13.47 27.46
CA GLY A 83 29.36 13.22 28.88
C GLY A 83 27.93 12.75 29.21
N ALA A 84 27.75 12.24 30.42
CA ALA A 84 26.49 11.60 30.86
C ALA A 84 25.30 12.58 30.92
N GLU A 85 25.54 13.84 31.29
CA GLU A 85 24.52 14.89 31.38
C GLU A 85 23.87 15.15 30.01
N PHE A 86 24.68 15.47 28.99
CA PHE A 86 24.18 15.71 27.64
C PHE A 86 23.71 14.43 26.95
N GLY A 87 24.38 13.30 27.19
CA GLY A 87 23.98 12.00 26.64
C GLY A 87 22.58 11.57 27.10
N SER A 88 22.27 11.72 28.40
CA SER A 88 20.96 11.35 28.94
C SER A 88 19.83 12.25 28.44
N ALA A 89 20.05 13.57 28.40
CA ALA A 89 19.06 14.53 27.91
C ALA A 89 18.70 14.28 26.43
N VAL A 90 19.70 14.13 25.56
CA VAL A 90 19.48 13.83 24.13
C VAL A 90 18.89 12.44 23.95
N GLY A 91 19.30 11.45 24.75
CA GLY A 91 18.78 10.09 24.71
C GLY A 91 17.28 9.99 25.01
N ILE A 92 16.82 10.67 26.06
CA ILE A 92 15.39 10.70 26.44
C ILE A 92 14.56 11.38 25.34
N LEU A 93 15.04 12.51 24.81
CA LEU A 93 14.37 13.22 23.71
C LEU A 93 14.28 12.34 22.46
N PHE A 94 15.35 11.63 22.10
CA PHE A 94 15.38 10.74 20.93
C PHE A 94 14.44 9.53 21.11
N TYR A 95 14.35 8.98 22.31
CA TYR A 95 13.43 7.89 22.63
C TYR A 95 11.96 8.32 22.49
N LEU A 96 11.60 9.47 23.05
CA LEU A 96 10.24 10.01 22.94
C LEU A 96 9.89 10.37 21.48
N ALA A 97 10.81 10.99 20.75
CA ALA A 97 10.61 11.33 19.35
C ALA A 97 10.31 10.08 18.49
N ASN A 98 11.09 9.00 18.65
CA ASN A 98 10.85 7.75 17.93
C ASN A 98 9.55 7.06 18.36
N THR A 99 9.17 7.15 19.64
CA THR A 99 7.91 6.57 20.13
C THR A 99 6.70 7.28 19.51
N VAL A 100 6.72 8.62 19.48
CA VAL A 100 5.66 9.42 18.84
C VAL A 100 5.65 9.18 17.33
N ALA A 101 6.81 9.15 16.68
CA ALA A 101 6.90 8.85 15.24
C ALA A 101 6.32 7.46 14.91
N ALA A 102 6.66 6.43 15.69
CA ALA A 102 6.10 5.09 15.53
C ALA A 102 4.58 5.07 15.70
N SER A 103 4.04 5.78 16.69
CA SER A 103 2.59 5.90 16.87
C SER A 103 1.90 6.54 15.68
N MET A 104 2.49 7.59 15.10
CA MET A 104 1.97 8.27 13.91
C MET A 104 2.01 7.36 12.68
N TYR A 105 3.05 6.54 12.54
CA TYR A 105 3.16 5.57 11.45
C TYR A 105 2.10 4.46 11.55
N LEU A 106 1.81 3.98 12.77
CA LEU A 106 0.74 3.00 13.00
C LEU A 106 -0.64 3.58 12.67
N VAL A 107 -0.94 4.81 13.11
CA VAL A 107 -2.22 5.47 12.83
C VAL A 107 -2.40 5.65 11.32
N GLY A 108 -1.37 6.12 10.60
CA GLY A 108 -1.42 6.22 9.14
C GLY A 108 -1.66 4.86 8.46
N GLY A 109 -1.03 3.79 8.96
CA GLY A 109 -1.27 2.44 8.46
C GLY A 109 -2.71 1.96 8.67
N VAL A 110 -3.29 2.22 9.85
CA VAL A 110 -4.68 1.86 10.17
C VAL A 110 -5.67 2.64 9.31
N GLU A 111 -5.42 3.93 9.07
CA GLU A 111 -6.27 4.77 8.21
C GLU A 111 -6.34 4.22 6.78
N VAL A 112 -5.18 3.89 6.19
CA VAL A 112 -5.11 3.30 4.85
C VAL A 112 -5.79 1.92 4.81
N MET A 113 -5.57 1.09 5.83
CA MET A 113 -6.20 -0.23 5.91
C MET A 113 -7.73 -0.12 5.96
N LEU A 114 -8.27 0.80 6.77
CA LEU A 114 -9.70 1.00 6.92
C LEU A 114 -10.35 1.50 5.63
N VAL A 115 -9.77 2.50 4.96
CA VAL A 115 -10.23 2.99 3.65
C VAL A 115 -10.22 1.88 2.60
N SER A 116 -9.18 1.04 2.60
CA SER A 116 -9.05 -0.07 1.65
C SER A 116 -10.14 -1.14 1.84
N THR A 117 -10.42 -1.52 3.09
CA THR A 117 -11.53 -2.45 3.40
C THR A 117 -12.90 -1.88 3.04
N PHE A 118 -13.14 -0.59 3.32
CA PHE A 118 -14.40 0.07 2.94
C PHE A 118 -14.59 0.13 1.42
N HIS A 119 -13.54 0.43 0.66
CA HIS A 119 -13.59 0.45 -0.80
C HIS A 119 -13.85 -0.95 -1.38
N ALA A 120 -13.23 -1.99 -0.84
CA ALA A 120 -13.48 -3.38 -1.24
C ALA A 120 -14.93 -3.82 -0.98
N LEU A 121 -15.50 -3.45 0.17
CA LEU A 121 -16.91 -3.71 0.50
C LEU A 121 -17.87 -2.95 -0.44
N MET A 122 -17.62 -1.67 -0.71
CA MET A 122 -18.41 -0.87 -1.65
C MET A 122 -18.34 -1.42 -3.08
N LEU A 123 -17.16 -1.81 -3.56
CA LEU A 123 -17.02 -2.47 -4.87
C LEU A 123 -17.75 -3.81 -4.91
N SER A 124 -17.70 -4.60 -3.84
CA SER A 124 -18.45 -5.86 -3.77
C SER A 124 -19.96 -5.63 -3.81
N MET A 125 -20.47 -4.61 -3.11
CA MET A 125 -21.89 -4.23 -3.17
C MET A 125 -22.29 -3.70 -4.54
N ILE A 126 -21.48 -2.83 -5.16
CA ILE A 126 -21.73 -2.31 -6.51
C ILE A 126 -21.65 -3.45 -7.54
N ALA A 127 -20.69 -4.37 -7.43
CA ALA A 127 -20.59 -5.55 -8.29
C ALA A 127 -21.81 -6.47 -8.12
N ILE A 128 -22.27 -6.73 -6.90
CA ILE A 128 -23.51 -7.50 -6.64
C ILE A 128 -24.73 -6.76 -7.19
N LEU A 129 -24.82 -5.43 -7.04
CA LEU A 129 -25.88 -4.60 -7.60
C LEU A 129 -25.84 -4.56 -9.12
N LEU A 130 -24.66 -4.50 -9.76
CA LEU A 130 -24.49 -4.56 -11.21
C LEU A 130 -24.77 -5.97 -11.75
N ILE A 131 -24.40 -7.02 -11.03
CA ILE A 131 -24.81 -8.40 -11.34
C ILE A 131 -26.33 -8.53 -11.21
N ARG A 132 -26.94 -7.97 -10.16
CA ARG A 132 -28.42 -7.92 -10.00
C ARG A 132 -29.09 -7.06 -11.08
N ARG A 133 -28.48 -5.96 -11.51
CA ARG A 133 -29.00 -5.06 -12.56
C ARG A 133 -28.83 -5.68 -13.96
N LYS A 134 -27.74 -6.40 -14.25
CA LYS A 134 -27.60 -7.25 -15.45
C LYS A 134 -28.59 -8.41 -15.42
N ARG A 135 -28.88 -8.99 -14.25
CA ARG A 135 -29.89 -10.05 -14.08
C ARG A 135 -31.33 -9.50 -14.20
N ALA A 136 -31.55 -8.21 -13.94
CA ALA A 136 -32.82 -7.51 -14.15
C ALA A 136 -33.00 -6.98 -15.59
N ALA A 137 -31.90 -6.68 -16.30
CA ALA A 137 -31.90 -6.26 -17.71
C ALA A 137 -31.90 -7.45 -18.70
N PHE A 138 -31.81 -8.69 -18.22
CA PHE A 138 -32.09 -9.88 -19.04
C PHE A 138 -33.60 -10.18 -18.92
N PRO A 139 -34.43 -9.76 -19.90
CA PRO A 139 -35.85 -10.04 -19.83
C PRO A 139 -36.02 -11.56 -19.86
N ARG A 140 -36.75 -12.05 -18.87
CA ARG A 140 -37.18 -13.45 -18.77
C ARG A 140 -38.25 -13.71 -19.85
N SER A 141 -37.88 -13.62 -21.12
CA SER A 141 -38.75 -14.07 -22.22
C SER A 141 -38.96 -15.57 -22.07
N LYS A 142 -40.20 -16.03 -22.26
CA LYS A 142 -40.58 -17.44 -22.24
C LYS A 142 -39.74 -18.29 -23.21
N GLU A 143 -39.11 -17.68 -24.23
CA GLU A 143 -38.11 -18.31 -25.10
C GLU A 143 -36.92 -18.90 -24.33
N CYS A 144 -36.35 -18.16 -23.37
CA CYS A 144 -35.08 -18.54 -22.75
C CYS A 144 -35.24 -19.76 -21.82
N TYR A 145 -36.40 -19.88 -21.16
CA TYR A 145 -36.73 -21.08 -20.39
C TYR A 145 -36.96 -22.30 -21.31
N ARG A 146 -37.56 -22.10 -22.49
CA ARG A 146 -37.75 -23.17 -23.48
C ARG A 146 -36.41 -23.68 -24.02
N ILE A 147 -35.48 -22.79 -24.37
CA ILE A 147 -34.15 -23.17 -24.88
C ILE A 147 -33.34 -23.89 -23.80
N ILE A 148 -33.35 -23.41 -22.55
CA ILE A 148 -32.61 -24.04 -21.44
C ILE A 148 -33.21 -25.41 -21.05
N CYS A 149 -34.54 -25.56 -21.05
CA CYS A 149 -35.20 -26.84 -20.75
C CYS A 149 -35.04 -27.85 -21.89
N VAL A 150 -35.13 -27.41 -23.16
CA VAL A 150 -34.95 -28.28 -24.34
C VAL A 150 -33.49 -28.75 -24.45
N GLY A 151 -32.52 -27.85 -24.27
CA GLY A 151 -31.09 -28.22 -24.28
C GLY A 151 -30.75 -29.26 -23.21
N ARG A 152 -31.27 -29.09 -21.99
CA ARG A 152 -31.04 -30.04 -20.88
C ARG A 152 -31.73 -31.40 -21.09
N SER A 153 -32.82 -31.45 -21.87
CA SER A 153 -33.51 -32.71 -22.21
C SER A 153 -32.81 -33.45 -23.37
N LEU A 154 -32.27 -32.73 -24.36
CA LEU A 154 -31.49 -33.30 -25.46
C LEU A 154 -30.12 -33.84 -24.99
N GLU A 155 -29.46 -33.16 -24.06
CA GLU A 155 -28.19 -33.61 -23.48
C GLU A 155 -28.36 -34.90 -22.66
N LYS A 156 -29.47 -35.03 -21.92
CA LYS A 156 -29.85 -36.26 -21.23
C LYS A 156 -30.21 -37.40 -22.20
N ALA A 157 -30.81 -37.10 -23.34
CA ALA A 157 -31.09 -38.10 -24.38
C ALA A 157 -29.80 -38.59 -25.05
N LYS A 158 -28.83 -37.70 -25.30
CA LYS A 158 -27.52 -38.01 -25.87
C LYS A 158 -26.69 -38.96 -24.99
N LEU A 159 -26.83 -38.87 -23.67
CA LEU A 159 -26.12 -39.74 -22.71
C LEU A 159 -26.70 -41.16 -22.59
N LYS A 160 -27.98 -41.37 -22.96
CA LYS A 160 -28.65 -42.69 -22.90
C LYS A 160 -28.53 -43.51 -24.19
N LEU A 161 -27.99 -42.93 -25.27
CA LEU A 161 -27.88 -43.57 -26.58
C LEU A 161 -26.47 -44.16 -26.81
N PRO A 162 -26.34 -45.38 -27.37
CA PRO A 162 -25.06 -45.96 -27.73
C PRO A 162 -24.44 -45.22 -28.94
N LYS A 163 -23.12 -44.99 -28.90
CA LYS A 163 -22.39 -44.01 -29.74
C LYS A 163 -22.51 -44.17 -31.26
N ASN A 164 -23.02 -45.30 -31.78
CA ASN A 164 -23.13 -45.59 -33.21
C ASN A 164 -24.58 -45.65 -33.72
N HIS A 165 -25.56 -45.14 -32.96
CA HIS A 165 -26.96 -45.15 -33.36
C HIS A 165 -27.28 -43.97 -34.31
N PRO A 166 -28.03 -44.19 -35.42
CA PRO A 166 -28.38 -43.14 -36.39
C PRO A 166 -29.23 -41.98 -35.82
N LEU A 167 -29.67 -42.06 -34.56
CA LEU A 167 -30.43 -41.00 -33.86
C LEU A 167 -29.51 -39.97 -33.19
N GLN A 168 -28.23 -40.27 -33.01
CA GLN A 168 -27.26 -39.40 -32.35
C GLN A 168 -26.90 -38.18 -33.23
N GLU A 169 -26.88 -38.38 -34.54
CA GLU A 169 -26.63 -37.32 -35.53
C GLU A 169 -27.78 -36.31 -35.57
N LYS A 170 -29.03 -36.80 -35.51
CA LYS A 170 -30.24 -35.94 -35.43
C LYS A 170 -30.31 -35.10 -34.14
N VAL A 171 -29.83 -35.64 -33.02
CA VAL A 171 -29.75 -34.92 -31.74
C VAL A 171 -28.66 -33.85 -31.77
N ASN A 172 -27.51 -34.13 -32.40
CA ASN A 172 -26.44 -33.13 -32.59
C ASN A 172 -26.87 -31.98 -33.51
N GLN A 173 -27.59 -32.28 -34.58
CA GLN A 173 -28.06 -31.25 -35.51
C GLN A 173 -29.05 -30.29 -34.83
N LYS A 174 -29.96 -30.81 -34.00
CA LYS A 174 -30.89 -29.98 -33.18
C LYS A 174 -30.26 -29.22 -32.01
N LEU A 175 -29.00 -29.50 -31.66
CA LEU A 175 -28.26 -28.73 -30.66
C LEU A 175 -27.46 -27.57 -31.28
N LEU A 176 -27.27 -27.59 -32.61
CA LEU A 176 -26.54 -26.56 -33.35
C LEU A 176 -27.47 -25.48 -33.94
N GLU A 177 -28.77 -25.75 -34.08
CA GLU A 177 -29.83 -24.78 -34.42
C GLU A 177 -30.40 -24.09 -33.17
#